data_AF-X1FDU2-F1
#
_entry.id   AF-X1FDU2-F1
#
_cell.length_a   1.000
_cell.length_b   1.000
_cell.length_c   1.000
_cell.angle_alpha   90.00
_cell.angle_beta   90.00
_cell.angle_gamma   90.00
#
_symmetry.space_group_name_H-M   'P 1'
#
loop_
_entity.id
_entity.type
_entity.pdbx_description
1 polymer ?
#
loop_
_entity_poly.entity_id
_entity_poly.type
_entity_poly.pdbx_seq_one_letter_code
_entity_poly.pdbx_strand_id
1 'polypeptide(L)'
;MYHLNDEEYVNEPYYRKTTSVCPECLQPIGAEIYEEDEKIWMRKNCDDHGDFKDLISSSAKYYKWTHYAIKDKNGKVLWQFDKDGDTNPPDIQGDDPRGCPYNCGLCEQHISTCSLALIDLTNRCNFNCNFCYANILQSGYLVQPTLEEIDRIMKHFRNKPIPAVAIMFTGGEPTVRKDFPEICKMAKDNGFKEVIVATNGYGFQKKKGGLEFTKKCKEMGLDTLNISINFPGFFAC
;
A
#
# COMPACT_ATOMS: atom_id res chain seq x y z
N MET A 1 13.91 4.26 -21.43
CA MET A 1 12.64 4.43 -20.68
C MET A 1 12.90 4.82 -19.22
N TYR A 2 13.91 5.65 -18.96
CA TYR A 2 14.13 6.29 -17.66
C TYR A 2 14.57 7.72 -18.00
N HIS A 3 13.83 8.73 -17.54
CA HIS A 3 14.15 10.14 -17.76
C HIS A 3 15.34 10.51 -16.88
N LEU A 4 16.52 10.05 -17.27
CA LEU A 4 17.79 10.32 -16.60
C LEU A 4 18.49 11.41 -17.40
N ASN A 5 18.15 12.65 -17.12
CA ASN A 5 18.95 13.78 -17.55
C ASN A 5 19.76 14.23 -16.31
N ASP A 6 21.09 14.33 -16.49
CA ASP A 6 22.09 14.97 -15.62
C ASP A 6 22.73 14.11 -14.48
N GLU A 7 23.51 13.13 -14.93
CA GLU A 7 24.98 12.95 -14.76
C GLU A 7 25.75 13.03 -13.41
N GLU A 8 25.19 13.36 -12.24
CA GLU A 8 26.05 13.44 -11.02
C GLU A 8 26.16 12.12 -10.21
N TYR A 9 25.14 11.26 -10.19
CA TYR A 9 25.05 10.16 -9.20
C TYR A 9 25.31 8.75 -9.76
N VAL A 10 25.45 8.61 -11.08
CA VAL A 10 25.68 7.30 -11.73
C VAL A 10 27.10 6.78 -11.46
N ASN A 11 28.07 7.68 -11.29
CA ASN A 11 29.49 7.34 -11.24
C ASN A 11 29.98 6.92 -9.84
N GLU A 12 29.20 7.16 -8.79
CA GLU A 12 29.58 6.75 -7.44
C GLU A 12 29.18 5.28 -7.20
N PRO A 13 30.08 4.43 -6.68
CA PRO A 13 29.78 3.04 -6.38
C PRO A 13 28.76 2.93 -5.24
N TYR A 14 27.71 2.13 -5.42
CA TYR A 14 26.75 1.87 -4.34
C TYR A 14 27.38 0.97 -3.28
N TYR A 15 27.37 1.42 -2.02
CA TYR A 15 27.74 0.59 -0.87
C TYR A 15 26.92 0.97 0.36
N ARG A 16 26.37 -0.02 1.05
CA ARG A 16 25.64 0.16 2.30
C ARG A 16 25.73 -1.07 3.20
N LYS A 17 25.90 -0.86 4.51
CA LYS A 17 25.74 -1.91 5.52
C LYS A 17 24.27 -2.02 5.93
N THR A 18 23.79 -3.24 6.09
CA THR A 18 22.41 -3.56 6.50
C THR A 18 22.39 -4.83 7.34
N THR A 19 21.21 -5.21 7.83
CA THR A 19 20.94 -6.54 8.39
C THR A 19 20.12 -7.34 7.38
N SER A 20 20.31 -8.66 7.35
CA SER A 20 19.54 -9.61 6.54
C SER A 20 19.21 -10.84 7.40
N VAL A 21 18.62 -11.87 6.79
CA VAL A 21 18.36 -13.16 7.43
C VAL A 21 19.19 -14.26 6.79
N CYS A 22 19.68 -15.19 7.62
CA CYS A 22 20.28 -16.43 7.14
C CYS A 22 19.23 -17.25 6.38
N PRO A 23 19.50 -17.73 5.14
CA PRO A 23 18.56 -18.57 4.39
C PRO A 23 18.21 -19.89 5.07
N GLU A 24 19.10 -20.41 5.92
CA GLU A 24 18.96 -21.73 6.55
C GLU A 24 18.29 -21.62 7.93
N CYS A 25 18.90 -20.87 8.86
CA CYS A 25 18.40 -20.78 10.24
C CYS A 25 17.49 -19.56 10.52
N LEU A 26 17.28 -18.69 9.52
CA LEU A 26 16.46 -17.48 9.61
C LEU A 26 16.88 -16.47 10.69
N GLN A 27 18.07 -16.64 11.28
CA GLN A 27 18.59 -15.69 12.26
C GLN A 27 19.01 -14.37 11.59
N PRO A 28 18.83 -13.22 12.28
CA PRO A 28 19.37 -11.95 11.84
C PRO A 28 20.89 -12.01 11.72
N ILE A 29 21.43 -11.60 10.57
CA ILE A 29 22.88 -11.59 10.31
C ILE A 29 23.31 -10.29 9.64
N GLY A 30 24.57 -9.92 9.83
CA GLY A 30 25.17 -8.77 9.16
C GLY A 30 25.22 -8.95 7.65
N ALA A 31 24.91 -7.89 6.91
CA ALA A 31 24.94 -7.91 5.45
C ALA A 31 25.47 -6.60 4.87
N GLU A 32 26.05 -6.69 3.67
CA GLU A 32 26.54 -5.55 2.93
C GLU A 32 25.97 -5.58 1.52
N ILE A 33 25.36 -4.47 1.10
CA ILE A 33 24.87 -4.24 -0.25
C ILE A 33 25.94 -3.48 -1.01
N TYR A 34 26.34 -3.97 -2.17
CA TYR A 34 27.42 -3.38 -2.95
C TYR A 34 27.17 -3.50 -4.46
N GLU A 35 27.79 -2.61 -5.22
CA GLU A 35 27.80 -2.61 -6.67
C GLU A 35 28.98 -3.44 -7.23
N GLU A 36 28.71 -4.34 -8.16
CA GLU A 36 29.70 -5.14 -8.89
C GLU A 36 29.11 -5.51 -10.27
N ASP A 37 29.89 -5.32 -11.34
CA ASP A 37 29.49 -5.61 -12.72
C ASP A 37 28.14 -4.98 -13.13
N GLU A 38 27.94 -3.69 -12.80
CA GLU A 38 26.71 -2.93 -13.05
C GLU A 38 25.44 -3.54 -12.40
N LYS A 39 25.61 -4.42 -11.42
CA LYS A 39 24.55 -5.07 -10.62
C LYS A 39 24.70 -4.72 -9.15
N ILE A 40 23.63 -4.94 -8.39
CA ILE A 40 23.63 -4.78 -6.94
C ILE A 40 23.52 -6.15 -6.29
N TRP A 41 24.50 -6.45 -5.45
CA TRP A 41 24.61 -7.69 -4.72
C TRP A 41 24.49 -7.44 -3.22
N MET A 42 23.97 -8.43 -2.49
CA MET A 42 24.07 -8.53 -1.04
C MET A 42 25.05 -9.64 -0.71
N ARG A 43 26.06 -9.36 0.10
CA ARG A 43 26.82 -10.41 0.80
C ARG A 43 26.40 -10.46 2.26
N LYS A 44 26.27 -11.65 2.80
CA LYS A 44 25.90 -11.89 4.20
C LYS A 44 26.66 -13.10 4.72
N ASN A 45 27.03 -13.07 6.00
CA ASN A 45 27.77 -14.15 6.64
C ASN A 45 27.01 -14.61 7.90
N CYS A 46 26.83 -15.91 8.04
CA CYS A 46 26.26 -16.54 9.22
C CYS A 46 27.34 -17.39 9.89
N ASP A 47 27.54 -17.24 11.19
CA ASP A 47 28.56 -17.99 11.95
C ASP A 47 28.40 -19.52 11.80
N ASP A 48 27.15 -19.99 11.64
CA ASP A 48 26.84 -21.42 11.52
C ASP A 48 26.81 -21.93 10.07
N HIS A 49 26.43 -21.08 9.10
CA HIS A 49 26.13 -21.50 7.71
C HIS A 49 27.03 -20.87 6.65
N GLY A 50 27.96 -20.01 7.05
CA GLY A 50 28.95 -19.38 6.17
C GLY A 50 28.42 -18.21 5.35
N ASP A 51 29.09 -17.96 4.22
CA ASP A 51 28.83 -16.83 3.34
C ASP A 51 27.72 -17.11 2.32
N PHE A 52 26.88 -16.12 2.10
CA PHE A 52 25.87 -16.10 1.04
C PHE A 52 26.02 -14.83 0.21
N LYS A 53 25.69 -14.94 -1.08
CA LYS A 53 25.68 -13.83 -2.04
C LYS A 53 24.37 -13.85 -2.83
N ASP A 54 23.58 -12.79 -2.69
CA ASP A 54 22.28 -12.66 -3.35
C ASP A 54 22.28 -11.50 -4.35
N LEU A 55 21.67 -11.70 -5.51
CA LEU A 55 21.45 -10.62 -6.47
C LEU A 55 20.21 -9.81 -6.04
N ILE A 56 20.38 -8.52 -5.71
CA ILE A 56 19.26 -7.64 -5.37
C ILE A 56 18.67 -7.00 -6.63
N SER A 57 19.53 -6.51 -7.52
CA SER A 57 19.11 -5.86 -8.77
C SER A 57 20.08 -6.20 -9.89
N SER A 58 19.53 -6.58 -11.03
CA SER A 58 20.28 -6.78 -12.28
C SER A 58 20.74 -5.47 -12.92
N SER A 59 20.30 -4.32 -12.41
CA SER A 59 20.73 -3.00 -12.88
C SER A 59 21.02 -2.08 -11.69
N ALA A 60 22.29 -1.76 -11.48
CA ALA A 60 22.75 -0.77 -10.52
C ALA A 60 22.22 0.62 -10.86
N LYS A 61 22.12 0.96 -12.14
CA LYS A 61 21.53 2.22 -12.61
C LYS A 61 20.08 2.38 -12.13
N TYR A 62 19.24 1.37 -12.36
CA TYR A 62 17.84 1.38 -11.91
C TYR A 62 17.75 1.42 -10.38
N TYR A 63 18.56 0.62 -9.70
CA TYR A 63 18.56 0.56 -8.24
C TYR A 63 18.98 1.89 -7.61
N LYS A 64 20.02 2.55 -8.15
CA LYS A 64 20.42 3.90 -7.72
C LYS A 64 19.32 4.93 -7.98
N TRP A 65 18.57 4.81 -9.07
CA TRP A 65 17.44 5.69 -9.38
C TRP A 65 16.27 5.57 -8.39
N THR A 66 16.03 4.40 -7.82
CA THR A 66 14.98 4.21 -6.79
C THR A 66 15.40 4.69 -5.39
N HIS A 67 16.66 5.07 -5.21
CA HIS A 67 17.20 5.56 -3.94
C HIS A 67 17.49 7.06 -4.02
N TYR A 68 17.34 7.73 -2.89
CA TYR A 68 17.79 9.10 -2.73
C TYR A 68 19.26 9.12 -2.26
N ALA A 69 20.07 9.93 -2.93
CA ALA A 69 21.45 10.21 -2.56
C ALA A 69 21.50 11.52 -1.78
N ILE A 70 21.96 11.49 -0.53
CA ILE A 70 22.25 12.70 0.26
C ILE A 70 23.77 12.81 0.41
N LYS A 71 24.34 14.00 0.18
CA LYS A 71 25.74 14.26 0.48
C LYS A 71 25.86 14.64 1.97
N ASP A 72 26.70 13.93 2.72
CA ASP A 72 27.01 14.33 4.10
C ASP A 72 27.83 15.63 4.13
N LYS A 73 28.07 16.17 5.33
CA LYS A 73 28.87 17.40 5.55
C LYS A 73 30.30 17.34 4.99
N ASN A 74 30.80 16.15 4.65
CA ASN A 74 32.13 15.90 4.09
C ASN A 74 32.06 15.55 2.59
N GLY A 75 30.90 15.64 1.95
CA GLY A 75 30.70 15.35 0.53
C GLY A 75 30.53 13.86 0.20
N LYS A 76 30.46 12.97 1.19
CA LYS A 76 30.26 11.54 0.96
C LYS A 76 28.79 11.26 0.63
N VAL A 77 28.54 10.50 -0.44
CA VAL A 77 27.19 10.06 -0.81
C VAL A 77 26.69 9.00 0.17
N LEU A 78 25.55 9.29 0.80
CA LEU A 78 24.76 8.36 1.60
C LEU A 78 23.53 7.98 0.79
N TRP A 79 23.42 6.69 0.45
CA TRP A 79 22.27 6.14 -0.25
C TRP A 79 21.19 5.71 0.73
N GLN A 80 19.99 6.26 0.60
CA GLN A 80 18.82 5.93 1.43
C GLN A 80 17.54 5.86 0.60
N PHE A 81 16.49 5.24 1.16
CA PHE A 81 15.18 5.17 0.50
C PHE A 81 14.33 6.42 0.74
N ASP A 82 14.72 7.27 1.69
CA ASP A 82 13.89 8.39 2.15
C ASP A 82 14.32 9.71 1.53
N LYS A 83 13.36 10.43 0.98
CA LYS A 83 13.61 11.71 0.29
C LYS A 83 13.85 12.85 1.27
N ASP A 84 12.99 12.96 2.29
CA ASP A 84 12.80 14.20 3.04
C ASP A 84 12.68 13.98 4.57
N GLY A 85 12.82 12.74 5.07
CA GLY A 85 12.79 12.43 6.51
C GLY A 85 11.39 12.40 7.16
N ASP A 86 10.36 12.95 6.51
CA ASP A 86 8.97 12.81 6.95
C ASP A 86 8.46 11.40 6.64
N THR A 87 7.98 10.70 7.68
CA THR A 87 7.47 9.33 7.58
C THR A 87 6.20 9.20 8.40
N ASN A 88 5.35 8.23 8.08
CA ASN A 88 4.22 7.91 8.93
C ASN A 88 4.70 6.95 10.01
N PRO A 89 4.74 7.36 11.30
CA PRO A 89 5.09 6.42 12.35
C PRO A 89 4.04 5.31 12.40
N PRO A 90 4.45 4.09 12.75
CA PRO A 90 3.51 3.03 12.98
C PRO A 90 2.57 3.37 14.13
N ASP A 91 1.32 2.94 14.05
CA ASP A 91 0.35 3.14 15.15
C ASP A 91 0.61 2.25 16.35
N ILE A 92 1.37 1.18 16.16
CA ILE A 92 1.67 0.17 17.15
C ILE A 92 3.17 -0.11 17.03
N GLN A 93 3.93 0.07 18.10
CA GLN A 93 5.33 -0.36 18.12
C GLN A 93 5.41 -1.87 18.30
N GLY A 94 6.35 -2.51 17.60
CA GLY A 94 6.70 -3.91 17.89
C GLY A 94 7.35 -4.00 19.27
N ASP A 95 6.87 -4.90 20.12
CA ASP A 95 7.32 -5.09 21.49
C ASP A 95 8.30 -6.27 21.65
N ASP A 96 8.61 -7.00 20.57
CA ASP A 96 9.54 -8.13 20.63
C ASP A 96 11.00 -7.63 20.75
N PRO A 97 11.73 -8.01 21.82
CA PRO A 97 13.11 -7.57 22.04
C PRO A 97 14.10 -8.11 21.00
N ARG A 98 13.73 -9.13 20.21
CA ARG A 98 14.56 -9.68 19.13
C ARG A 98 14.60 -8.80 17.88
N GLY A 99 13.69 -7.82 17.77
CA GLY A 99 13.66 -6.88 16.65
C GLY A 99 13.20 -7.49 15.32
N CYS A 100 13.56 -6.86 14.20
CA CYS A 100 13.32 -7.41 12.85
C CYS A 100 14.09 -8.74 12.66
N PRO A 101 13.50 -9.82 12.11
CA PRO A 101 12.19 -9.91 11.43
C PRO A 101 11.00 -10.28 12.34
N TYR A 102 11.22 -10.47 13.64
CA TYR A 102 10.17 -10.87 14.59
C TYR A 102 9.13 -9.75 14.83
N ASN A 103 9.46 -8.51 14.45
CA ASN A 103 8.58 -7.33 14.47
C ASN A 103 8.08 -6.88 13.07
N CYS A 104 8.09 -7.72 12.03
CA CYS A 104 7.86 -7.35 10.61
C CYS A 104 6.45 -6.78 10.27
N GLY A 105 5.60 -6.47 11.26
CA GLY A 105 4.38 -5.70 11.06
C GLY A 105 4.64 -4.20 10.93
N LEU A 106 4.04 -3.40 11.81
CA LEU A 106 4.15 -1.94 11.84
C LEU A 106 5.35 -1.50 12.72
N CYS A 107 6.59 -1.89 12.42
CA CYS A 107 7.73 -1.41 13.22
C CYS A 107 8.17 0.01 12.80
N GLU A 108 9.03 0.67 13.58
CA GLU A 108 9.52 2.03 13.29
C GLU A 108 10.30 2.14 11.96
N GLN A 109 10.69 1.00 11.39
CA GLN A 109 11.31 0.93 10.07
C GLN A 109 10.29 0.84 8.91
N HIS A 110 9.00 0.61 9.19
CA HIS A 110 7.91 0.65 8.22
C HIS A 110 7.40 2.09 8.04
N ILE A 111 8.21 2.87 7.35
CA ILE A 111 8.02 4.29 7.07
C ILE A 111 7.11 4.58 5.87
N SER A 112 6.49 3.54 5.30
CA SER A 112 5.63 3.66 4.12
C SER A 112 4.40 4.51 4.39
N THR A 113 4.03 5.33 3.41
CA THR A 113 2.84 6.17 3.48
C THR A 113 1.66 5.46 2.82
N CYS A 114 0.48 5.55 3.44
CA CYS A 114 -0.73 4.98 2.86
C CYS A 114 -1.11 5.79 1.63
N SER A 115 -0.93 5.21 0.44
CA SER A 115 -1.30 5.88 -0.81
C SER A 115 -2.80 5.79 -1.09
N LEU A 116 -3.42 4.67 -0.71
CA LEU A 116 -4.84 4.38 -0.87
C LEU A 116 -5.37 3.64 0.37
N ALA A 117 -6.31 4.27 1.08
CA ALA A 117 -6.99 3.63 2.21
C ALA A 117 -8.23 2.86 1.72
N LEU A 118 -8.39 1.61 2.12
CA LEU A 118 -9.57 0.80 1.79
C LEU A 118 -10.45 0.66 3.03
N ILE A 119 -11.75 0.93 2.90
CA ILE A 119 -12.74 0.71 3.96
C ILE A 119 -13.86 -0.18 3.44
N ASP A 120 -14.07 -1.29 4.12
CA ASP A 120 -15.25 -2.15 3.93
C ASP A 120 -16.47 -1.47 4.56
N LEU A 121 -17.32 -0.87 3.73
CA LEU A 121 -18.52 -0.19 4.22
C LEU A 121 -19.59 -1.18 4.67
N THR A 122 -19.64 -2.33 4.02
CA THR A 122 -20.41 -3.48 4.47
C THR A 122 -19.95 -4.72 3.72
N ASN A 123 -20.06 -5.90 4.31
CA ASN A 123 -19.92 -7.16 3.59
C ASN A 123 -21.26 -7.72 3.04
N ARG A 124 -22.36 -6.96 3.12
CA ARG A 124 -23.60 -7.28 2.40
C ARG A 124 -23.44 -7.01 0.92
N CYS A 125 -23.93 -7.92 0.09
CA CYS A 125 -23.95 -7.76 -1.35
C CYS A 125 -25.31 -8.19 -1.91
N ASN A 126 -25.75 -7.51 -2.96
CA ASN A 126 -26.94 -7.89 -3.74
C ASN A 126 -26.65 -9.05 -4.71
N PHE A 127 -25.39 -9.46 -4.87
CA PHE A 127 -24.93 -10.60 -5.66
C PHE A 127 -24.30 -11.66 -4.74
N ASN A 128 -24.14 -12.90 -5.23
CA ASN A 128 -23.51 -14.01 -4.51
C ASN A 128 -22.51 -14.79 -5.37
N CYS A 129 -21.44 -14.14 -5.79
CA CYS A 129 -20.43 -14.74 -6.66
C CYS A 129 -19.68 -15.87 -5.94
N ASN A 130 -19.48 -17.01 -6.61
CA ASN A 130 -18.82 -18.20 -6.04
C ASN A 130 -17.33 -18.02 -5.70
N PHE A 131 -16.66 -17.06 -6.35
CA PHE A 131 -15.25 -16.71 -6.09
C PHE A 131 -15.08 -15.56 -5.08
N CYS A 132 -16.19 -14.97 -4.59
CA CYS A 132 -16.10 -13.82 -3.68
C CYS A 132 -15.68 -14.26 -2.29
N TYR A 133 -14.66 -13.60 -1.72
CA TYR A 133 -14.23 -13.79 -0.33
C TYR A 133 -14.87 -12.77 0.64
N ALA A 134 -15.37 -11.64 0.11
CA ALA A 134 -15.77 -10.49 0.91
C ALA A 134 -17.26 -10.46 1.28
N ASN A 135 -18.07 -11.42 0.83
CA ASN A 135 -19.51 -11.45 1.12
C ASN A 135 -19.80 -12.02 2.53
N ILE A 136 -20.87 -11.57 3.18
CA ILE A 136 -21.34 -12.06 4.48
C ILE A 136 -21.54 -13.57 4.52
N LEU A 137 -22.03 -14.16 3.42
CA LEU A 137 -22.23 -15.60 3.31
C LEU A 137 -20.93 -16.40 3.43
N GLN A 138 -19.79 -15.79 3.09
CA GLN A 138 -18.48 -16.42 3.12
C GLN A 138 -17.71 -16.10 4.41
N SER A 139 -17.91 -14.90 4.96
CA SER A 139 -17.25 -14.47 6.20
C SER A 139 -17.93 -14.97 7.47
N GLY A 140 -19.25 -15.21 7.45
CA GLY A 140 -20.01 -15.76 8.59
C GLY A 140 -20.34 -14.74 9.69
N TYR A 141 -19.94 -13.47 9.56
CA TYR A 141 -20.27 -12.38 10.48
C TYR A 141 -20.57 -11.09 9.70
N LEU A 142 -21.31 -10.14 10.29
CA LEU A 142 -21.63 -8.87 9.65
C LEU A 142 -20.52 -7.85 9.87
N VAL A 143 -20.03 -7.27 8.76
CA VAL A 143 -19.26 -6.03 8.76
C VAL A 143 -20.18 -4.94 8.25
N GLN A 144 -20.43 -3.92 9.08
CA GLN A 144 -21.18 -2.74 8.69
C GLN A 144 -20.92 -1.60 9.71
N PRO A 145 -19.76 -0.91 9.63
CA PRO A 145 -19.44 0.16 10.56
C PRO A 145 -20.47 1.31 10.50
N THR A 146 -20.70 1.98 11.62
CA THR A 146 -21.55 3.17 11.68
C THR A 146 -20.90 4.36 10.97
N LEU A 147 -21.66 5.44 10.73
CA LEU A 147 -21.10 6.66 10.15
C LEU A 147 -20.02 7.28 11.04
N GLU A 148 -20.19 7.21 12.35
CA GLU A 148 -19.21 7.70 13.33
C GLU A 148 -17.91 6.87 13.29
N GLU A 149 -18.03 5.55 13.14
CA GLU A 149 -16.87 4.66 13.00
C GLU A 149 -16.12 4.92 11.68
N ILE A 150 -16.86 5.11 10.59
CA ILE A 150 -16.30 5.45 9.28
C ILE A 150 -15.55 6.79 9.35
N ASP A 151 -16.15 7.82 9.95
CA ASP A 151 -15.52 9.13 10.13
C ASP A 151 -14.26 9.03 10.99
N ARG A 152 -14.28 8.21 12.05
CA ARG A 152 -13.09 7.95 12.88
C ARG A 152 -11.96 7.32 12.09
N ILE A 153 -12.26 6.34 11.22
CA ILE A 153 -11.27 5.69 10.35
C ILE A 153 -10.72 6.70 9.34
N MET A 154 -11.57 7.51 8.72
CA MET A 154 -11.16 8.55 7.78
C MET A 154 -10.20 9.55 8.44
N LYS A 155 -10.57 10.09 9.61
CA LYS A 155 -9.74 11.01 10.39
C LYS A 155 -8.39 10.41 10.75
N HIS A 156 -8.35 9.12 11.10
CA HIS A 156 -7.10 8.44 11.39
C HIS A 156 -6.10 8.55 10.21
N PHE A 157 -6.52 8.22 8.98
CA PHE A 157 -5.65 8.30 7.81
C PHE A 157 -5.29 9.75 7.41
N ARG A 158 -6.18 10.69 7.70
CA ARG A 158 -5.99 12.10 7.35
C ARG A 158 -5.14 12.88 8.35
N ASN A 159 -5.02 12.39 9.60
CA ASN A 159 -4.21 12.99 10.66
C ASN A 159 -2.75 12.49 10.69
N LYS A 160 -2.34 11.64 9.75
CA LYS A 160 -0.95 11.20 9.62
C LYS A 160 -0.04 12.35 9.14
N PRO A 161 1.27 12.35 9.47
CA PRO A 161 2.22 13.34 8.96
C PRO A 161 2.19 13.47 7.43
N ILE A 162 2.05 12.32 6.75
CA ILE A 162 1.77 12.24 5.32
C ILE A 162 0.37 11.62 5.15
N PRO A 163 -0.68 12.46 4.99
CA PRO A 163 -2.06 12.02 4.89
C PRO A 163 -2.34 11.19 3.64
N ALA A 164 -3.16 10.14 3.77
CA ALA A 164 -3.55 9.32 2.62
C ALA A 164 -4.33 10.13 1.57
N VAL A 165 -3.88 10.10 0.32
CA VAL A 165 -4.43 10.96 -0.74
C VAL A 165 -5.80 10.48 -1.21
N ALA A 166 -5.97 9.18 -1.33
CA ALA A 166 -7.16 8.54 -1.88
C ALA A 166 -7.79 7.57 -0.88
N ILE A 167 -9.10 7.37 -1.03
CA ILE A 167 -9.87 6.37 -0.29
C ILE A 167 -10.72 5.55 -1.25
N MET A 168 -10.81 4.25 -0.99
CA MET A 168 -11.66 3.32 -1.72
C MET A 168 -12.66 2.66 -0.78
N PHE A 169 -13.93 2.75 -1.14
CA PHE A 169 -15.01 2.03 -0.48
C PHE A 169 -15.24 0.68 -1.14
N THR A 170 -15.24 -0.38 -0.33
CA THR A 170 -15.34 -1.77 -0.79
C THR A 170 -16.14 -2.63 0.22
N GLY A 171 -15.92 -3.95 0.20
CA GLY A 171 -16.56 -4.98 1.01
C GLY A 171 -17.37 -5.94 0.14
N GLY A 172 -18.67 -6.03 0.40
CA GLY A 172 -19.65 -6.63 -0.48
C GLY A 172 -19.99 -5.67 -1.62
N GLU A 173 -21.14 -5.01 -1.55
CA GLU A 173 -21.49 -3.94 -2.49
C GLU A 173 -21.78 -2.63 -1.74
N PRO A 174 -20.90 -1.62 -1.81
CA PRO A 174 -21.09 -0.34 -1.13
C PRO A 174 -22.45 0.32 -1.40
N THR A 175 -22.98 0.20 -2.61
CA THR A 175 -24.25 0.85 -3.00
C THR A 175 -25.51 0.22 -2.39
N VAL A 176 -25.41 -0.91 -1.66
CA VAL A 176 -26.54 -1.44 -0.88
C VAL A 176 -26.83 -0.61 0.37
N ARG A 177 -25.87 0.22 0.79
CA ARG A 177 -26.03 1.18 1.87
C ARG A 177 -26.78 2.43 1.39
N LYS A 178 -27.86 2.78 2.08
CA LYS A 178 -28.67 3.97 1.76
C LYS A 178 -27.91 5.28 1.98
N ASP A 179 -26.97 5.27 2.93
CA ASP A 179 -26.11 6.38 3.32
C ASP A 179 -24.81 6.46 2.50
N PHE A 180 -24.67 5.67 1.43
CA PHE A 180 -23.47 5.67 0.59
C PHE A 180 -23.12 7.06 0.01
N PRO A 181 -24.06 7.83 -0.57
CA PRO A 181 -23.75 9.19 -1.03
C PRO A 181 -23.22 10.10 0.09
N GLU A 182 -23.79 10.00 1.29
CA GLU A 182 -23.38 10.76 2.46
C GLU A 182 -21.96 10.38 2.92
N ILE A 183 -21.60 9.09 2.81
CA ILE A 183 -20.23 8.60 3.06
C ILE A 183 -19.23 9.16 2.03
N CYS A 184 -19.60 9.26 0.75
CA CYS A 184 -18.76 9.93 -0.25
C CYS A 184 -18.50 11.39 0.11
N LYS A 185 -19.54 12.10 0.56
CA LYS A 185 -19.42 13.49 1.01
C LYS A 185 -18.50 13.60 2.22
N MET A 186 -18.67 12.70 3.20
CA MET A 186 -17.83 12.64 4.39
C MET A 186 -16.35 12.46 4.05
N ALA A 187 -16.01 11.66 3.03
CA ALA A 187 -14.63 11.53 2.57
C ALA A 187 -14.06 12.84 2.01
N LYS A 188 -14.83 13.56 1.17
CA LYS A 188 -14.40 14.87 0.67
C LYS A 188 -14.25 15.89 1.80
N ASP A 189 -15.18 15.89 2.75
CA ASP A 189 -15.13 16.79 3.92
C ASP A 189 -13.91 16.50 4.82
N ASN A 190 -13.46 15.24 4.88
CA ASN A 190 -12.21 14.84 5.55
C ASN A 190 -10.94 15.14 4.72
N GLY A 191 -11.07 15.69 3.50
CA GLY A 191 -9.95 16.15 2.69
C GLY A 191 -9.28 15.07 1.83
N PHE A 192 -9.94 13.93 1.60
CA PHE A 192 -9.49 12.99 0.58
C PHE A 192 -9.64 13.62 -0.81
N LYS A 193 -8.57 13.53 -1.63
CA LYS A 193 -8.57 14.12 -2.97
C LYS A 193 -9.36 13.25 -3.95
N GLU A 194 -9.21 11.93 -3.82
CA GLU A 194 -9.90 10.96 -4.68
C GLU A 194 -10.73 10.00 -3.82
N VAL A 195 -12.01 9.86 -4.19
CA VAL A 195 -12.97 8.92 -3.62
C VAL A 195 -13.33 7.90 -4.69
N ILE A 196 -12.97 6.65 -4.41
CA ILE A 196 -13.14 5.51 -5.30
C ILE A 196 -14.17 4.57 -4.69
N VAL A 197 -14.97 3.90 -5.52
CA VAL A 197 -15.80 2.77 -5.09
C VAL A 197 -15.49 1.53 -5.91
N ALA A 198 -15.24 0.41 -5.23
CA ALA A 198 -15.28 -0.90 -5.85
C ALA A 198 -16.74 -1.39 -5.87
N THR A 199 -17.29 -1.63 -7.06
CA THR A 199 -18.71 -1.91 -7.24
C THR A 199 -18.96 -2.94 -8.34
N ASN A 200 -20.03 -3.72 -8.19
CA ASN A 200 -20.58 -4.56 -9.26
C ASN A 200 -21.40 -3.74 -10.29
N GLY A 201 -21.57 -2.43 -10.06
CA GLY A 201 -22.21 -1.49 -10.98
C GLY A 201 -23.74 -1.51 -10.97
N TYR A 202 -24.37 -2.44 -10.24
CA TYR A 202 -25.83 -2.61 -10.26
C TYR A 202 -26.57 -1.39 -9.70
N GLY A 203 -26.07 -0.78 -8.62
CA GLY A 203 -26.66 0.41 -8.02
C GLY A 203 -26.68 1.64 -8.95
N PHE A 204 -25.77 1.69 -9.92
CA PHE A 204 -25.63 2.80 -10.87
C PHE A 204 -26.40 2.58 -12.18
N GLN A 205 -27.16 1.48 -12.30
CA GLN A 205 -27.87 1.13 -13.53
C GLN A 205 -29.08 2.04 -13.81
N LYS A 206 -29.08 2.75 -14.95
CA LYS A 206 -30.15 3.69 -15.36
C LYS A 206 -31.57 3.13 -15.24
N LYS A 207 -31.81 1.87 -15.60
CA LYS A 207 -33.14 1.22 -15.57
C LYS A 207 -33.77 1.15 -14.17
N LYS A 208 -32.97 1.31 -13.10
CA LYS A 208 -33.42 1.26 -11.70
C LYS A 208 -33.34 2.61 -10.99
N GLY A 209 -33.36 3.72 -11.73
CA GLY A 209 -33.11 5.05 -11.17
C GLY A 209 -31.63 5.33 -10.90
N GLY A 210 -30.73 4.44 -11.34
CA GLY A 210 -29.29 4.56 -11.11
C GLY A 210 -28.67 5.82 -11.72
N LEU A 211 -29.26 6.43 -12.75
CA LEU A 211 -28.72 7.69 -13.30
C LEU A 211 -28.77 8.84 -12.28
N GLU A 212 -29.91 9.01 -11.59
CA GLU A 212 -30.03 10.05 -10.55
C GLU A 212 -29.18 9.70 -9.34
N PHE A 213 -29.08 8.42 -8.99
CA PHE A 213 -28.17 7.96 -7.94
C PHE A 213 -26.69 8.24 -8.30
N THR A 214 -26.26 7.98 -9.53
CA THR A 214 -24.92 8.29 -10.03
C THR A 214 -24.64 9.80 -9.96
N LYS A 215 -25.58 10.64 -10.40
CA LYS A 215 -25.45 12.10 -10.29
C LYS A 215 -25.31 12.52 -8.82
N LYS A 216 -26.19 12.03 -7.94
CA LYS A 216 -26.11 12.31 -6.50
C LYS A 216 -24.75 11.90 -5.93
N CYS A 217 -24.25 10.70 -6.24
CA CYS A 217 -22.95 10.25 -5.75
C CYS A 217 -21.81 11.13 -6.25
N LYS A 218 -21.83 11.51 -7.54
CA LYS A 218 -20.85 12.42 -8.14
C LYS A 218 -20.88 13.80 -7.47
N GLU A 219 -22.05 14.37 -7.27
CA GLU A 219 -22.23 15.66 -6.57
C GLU A 219 -21.77 15.60 -5.11
N MET A 220 -21.99 14.46 -4.46
CA MET A 220 -21.49 14.18 -3.12
C MET A 220 -20.00 13.82 -3.09
N GLY A 221 -19.30 13.83 -4.23
CA GLY A 221 -17.85 13.72 -4.27
C GLY A 221 -17.29 12.33 -4.59
N LEU A 222 -18.10 11.41 -5.14
CA LEU A 222 -17.56 10.19 -5.74
C LEU A 222 -16.86 10.55 -7.07
N ASP A 223 -15.56 10.25 -7.17
CA ASP A 223 -14.75 10.58 -8.36
C ASP A 223 -14.63 9.39 -9.33
N THR A 224 -14.37 8.19 -8.79
CA THR A 224 -13.96 7.03 -9.58
C THR A 224 -14.84 5.81 -9.29
N LEU A 225 -15.34 5.18 -10.36
CA LEU A 225 -16.00 3.88 -10.30
C LEU A 225 -15.02 2.78 -10.72
N ASN A 226 -14.64 1.90 -9.79
CA ASN A 226 -13.95 0.66 -10.10
C ASN A 226 -15.00 -0.45 -10.27
N ILE A 227 -15.32 -0.77 -11.52
CA ILE A 227 -16.41 -1.68 -11.87
C ILE A 227 -15.86 -3.09 -12.09
N SER A 228 -16.37 -4.05 -11.30
CA SER A 228 -16.07 -5.47 -11.47
C SER A 228 -16.91 -6.05 -12.62
N ILE A 229 -16.25 -6.38 -13.72
CA ILE A 229 -16.86 -7.05 -14.87
C ILE A 229 -16.35 -8.49 -14.91
N ASN A 230 -17.22 -9.43 -14.54
CA ASN A 230 -16.89 -10.86 -14.54
C ASN A 230 -17.67 -11.55 -15.66
N PHE A 231 -16.96 -12.25 -16.54
CA PHE A 231 -17.56 -13.04 -17.61
C PHE A 231 -17.66 -14.51 -17.16
N PRO A 232 -18.85 -15.13 -17.20
CA PRO A 232 -18.95 -16.57 -17.06
C PRO A 232 -18.27 -17.22 -18.28
N GLY A 233 -17.10 -17.83 -18.10
CA GLY A 233 -16.39 -18.53 -19.18
C GLY A 233 -14.88 -18.79 -19.01
N PHE A 234 -14.21 -18.23 -17.99
CA PHE A 234 -12.75 -18.44 -17.81
C PHE A 234 -12.33 -19.47 -16.75
N PHE A 235 -13.30 -20.26 -16.27
CA PHE A 235 -13.04 -21.56 -15.64
C PHE A 235 -13.99 -22.55 -16.30
N ALA A 236 -13.45 -23.31 -17.25
CA ALA A 236 -14.13 -24.40 -17.92
C ALA A 236 -14.46 -25.51 -16.91
N CYS A 237 -15.72 -25.94 -16.91
CA CYS A 237 -16.05 -27.36 -16.95
C CYS A 237 -16.34 -27.70 -18.40
#